data_AF-A0A9D8S7I1-F1
#
_entry.id   AF-A0A9D8S7I1-F1
#
_cell.length_a   1.000
_cell.length_b   1.000
_cell.length_c   1.000
_cell.angle_alpha   90.00
_cell.angle_beta   90.00
_cell.angle_gamma   90.00
#
_symmetry.space_group_name_H-M   'P 1'
#
loop_
_entity.id
_entity.type
_entity.pdbx_description
1 polymer ?
#
loop_
_entity_poly.entity_id
_entity_poly.type
_entity_poly.pdbx_seq_one_letter_code
_entity_poly.pdbx_strand_id
1 'polypeptide(L)'
;MKEILIVCGIIIVAFILVLVFNAIKSKVKAPKLSQRPQHKTEKEQEEYALKLAEMIKCKTVSVDGSFDDTEFKKLRKVMEELFPLIHKNTEKMIFSDDCWVYKLKGKDESRNIMIMSHHDVVEATG
;
A
#
# COMPACT_ATOMS: atom_id res chain seq x y z
N MET A 1 -26.66 3.91 47.90
CA MET A 1 -26.18 5.02 47.03
C MET A 1 -24.72 5.39 47.31
N LYS A 2 -24.33 5.73 48.55
CA LYS A 2 -22.93 6.08 48.89
C LYS A 2 -21.92 4.96 48.60
N GLU A 3 -22.25 3.71 48.92
CA GLU A 3 -21.32 2.59 48.65
C GLU A 3 -21.15 2.29 47.16
N ILE A 4 -22.24 2.41 46.37
CA ILE A 4 -22.18 2.30 44.91
C ILE A 4 -21.29 3.40 44.33
N LEU A 5 -21.40 4.64 44.83
CA LEU A 5 -20.54 5.76 44.40
C LEU A 5 -19.06 5.54 44.76
N ILE A 6 -18.76 4.94 45.92
CA ILE A 6 -17.40 4.60 46.33
C ILE A 6 -16.82 3.52 45.42
N VAL A 7 -17.58 2.46 45.14
CA VAL A 7 -17.15 1.37 44.24
C VAL A 7 -16.92 1.89 42.83
N CYS A 8 -17.83 2.73 42.30
CA CYS A 8 -17.64 3.39 41.01
C CYS A 8 -16.40 4.28 40.98
N GLY A 9 -16.14 5.04 42.06
CA GLY A 9 -14.94 5.86 42.19
C GLY A 9 -13.65 5.04 42.16
N ILE A 10 -13.61 3.92 42.88
CA ILE A 10 -12.45 3.01 42.89
C ILE A 10 -12.20 2.41 41.50
N ILE A 11 -13.26 2.00 40.80
CA ILE A 11 -13.16 1.45 39.44
C ILE A 11 -12.62 2.51 38.48
N ILE A 12 -13.09 3.75 38.56
CA ILE A 12 -12.60 4.85 37.71
C ILE A 12 -11.12 5.13 37.98
N VAL A 13 -10.71 5.18 39.25
CA VAL A 13 -9.30 5.39 39.61
C VAL A 13 -8.43 4.24 39.11
N ALA A 14 -8.86 2.99 39.29
CA ALA A 14 -8.14 1.82 38.79
C ALA A 14 -8.02 1.85 37.25
N PHE A 15 -9.08 2.23 36.54
CA PHE A 15 -9.09 2.38 35.10
C PHE A 15 -8.10 3.47 34.64
N ILE A 16 -8.10 4.63 35.28
CA ILE A 16 -7.16 5.72 34.99
C ILE A 16 -5.71 5.26 35.22
N LEU A 17 -5.45 4.54 36.30
CA LEU A 17 -4.11 4.00 36.60
C LEU A 17 -3.64 3.01 35.52
N VAL A 18 -4.52 2.13 35.04
CA VAL A 18 -4.21 1.20 33.95
C VAL A 18 -3.93 1.95 32.64
N LEU A 19 -4.73 2.97 32.32
CA LEU A 19 -4.51 3.80 31.13
C LEU A 19 -3.18 4.54 31.19
N VAL A 20 -2.85 5.16 32.33
CA VAL A 20 -1.56 5.86 32.52
C VAL A 20 -0.39 4.87 32.43
N PHE A 21 -0.50 3.69 33.03
CA PHE A 21 0.52 2.65 32.95
C PHE A 21 0.74 2.16 31.51
N ASN A 22 -0.35 1.93 30.77
CA ASN A 22 -0.29 1.53 29.37
C ASN A 22 0.28 2.66 28.49
N ALA A 23 -0.07 3.92 28.75
CA ALA A 23 0.48 5.07 28.02
C ALA A 23 1.98 5.25 28.26
N ILE A 24 2.46 5.08 29.49
CA ILE A 24 3.89 5.12 29.82
C ILE A 24 4.63 3.98 29.13
N LYS A 25 4.07 2.75 29.15
CA LYS A 25 4.64 1.59 28.44
C LYS A 25 4.59 1.72 26.92
N SER A 26 3.60 2.42 26.37
CA SER A 26 3.44 2.64 24.93
C SER A 26 4.51 3.55 24.33
N LYS A 27 5.36 4.22 25.13
CA LYS A 27 6.50 5.01 24.62
C LYS A 27 7.63 4.16 24.03
N VAL A 28 7.49 2.84 23.96
CA VAL A 28 8.53 1.94 23.45
C VAL A 28 8.10 1.37 22.10
N LYS A 29 8.92 1.64 21.07
CA LYS A 29 9.00 1.00 19.75
C LYS A 29 8.24 1.62 18.57
N ALA A 30 8.13 2.95 18.48
CA ALA A 30 8.23 3.51 17.13
C ALA A 30 9.70 3.35 16.72
N PRO A 31 10.03 2.60 15.63
CA PRO A 31 11.39 2.64 15.10
C PRO A 31 11.71 4.12 14.89
N LYS A 32 12.84 4.59 15.43
CA LYS A 32 13.37 5.87 14.96
C LYS A 32 13.44 5.72 13.44
N LEU A 33 12.84 6.65 12.69
CA LEU A 33 13.03 6.73 11.25
C LEU A 33 14.51 7.04 11.05
N SER A 34 15.35 6.00 11.09
CA SER A 34 16.72 6.08 10.61
C SER A 34 16.62 6.66 9.22
N GLN A 35 17.44 7.65 8.91
CA GLN A 35 17.55 8.13 7.54
C GLN A 35 17.71 6.91 6.65
N ARG A 36 16.70 6.64 5.83
CA ARG A 36 16.76 5.52 4.90
C ARG A 36 17.96 5.82 4.02
N PRO A 37 18.91 4.89 3.87
CA PRO A 37 20.01 5.11 2.95
C PRO A 37 19.39 5.47 1.60
N GLN A 38 19.88 6.54 0.99
CA GLN A 38 19.46 6.88 -0.36
C GLN A 38 20.10 5.84 -1.29
N HIS A 39 19.38 4.74 -1.49
CA HIS A 39 19.85 3.60 -2.26
C HIS A 39 19.89 3.89 -3.78
N LYS A 40 19.30 4.99 -4.23
CA LYS A 40 19.18 5.36 -5.65
C LYS A 40 19.87 6.68 -5.94
N THR A 41 20.66 6.68 -7.01
CA THR A 41 21.24 7.87 -7.63
C THR A 41 20.15 8.83 -8.11
N GLU A 42 20.48 10.11 -8.29
CA GLU A 42 19.54 11.10 -8.85
C GLU A 42 19.00 10.68 -10.22
N LYS A 43 19.89 10.15 -11.07
CA LYS A 43 19.52 9.62 -12.39
C LYS A 43 18.48 8.50 -12.30
N GLU A 44 18.67 7.53 -11.41
CA GLU A 44 17.68 6.46 -11.22
C GLU A 44 16.34 7.02 -10.74
N GLN A 45 16.35 8.02 -9.85
CA GLN A 45 15.12 8.65 -9.38
C GLN A 45 14.38 9.35 -10.52
N GLU A 46 15.11 10.08 -11.37
CA GLU A 46 14.57 10.74 -12.56
C GLU A 46 13.98 9.71 -13.54
N GLU A 47 14.68 8.60 -13.79
CA GLU A 47 14.16 7.50 -14.62
C GLU A 47 12.85 6.93 -14.07
N TYR A 48 12.75 6.71 -12.75
CA TYR A 48 11.50 6.26 -12.13
C TYR A 48 10.39 7.31 -12.17
N ALA A 49 10.73 8.59 -12.02
CA ALA A 49 9.76 9.69 -12.13
C ALA A 49 9.17 9.78 -13.54
N LEU A 50 10.00 9.63 -14.58
CA LEU A 50 9.55 9.60 -15.98
C LEU A 50 8.66 8.39 -16.27
N LYS A 51 9.02 7.20 -15.77
CA LYS A 51 8.17 6.00 -15.88
C LYS A 51 6.82 6.21 -15.22
N LEU A 52 6.80 6.78 -14.01
CA LEU A 52 5.56 7.10 -13.31
C LEU A 52 4.73 8.12 -14.09
N ALA A 53 5.36 9.15 -14.67
CA ALA A 53 4.68 10.13 -15.51
C ALA A 53 4.00 9.49 -16.72
N GLU A 54 4.63 8.52 -17.39
CA GLU A 54 3.98 7.76 -18.48
C GLU A 54 2.80 6.92 -17.98
N MET A 55 2.92 6.29 -16.81
CA MET A 55 1.82 5.53 -16.21
C MET A 55 0.61 6.42 -15.88
N ILE A 56 0.84 7.62 -15.31
CA ILE A 56 -0.21 8.57 -14.93
C ILE A 56 -1.00 9.11 -16.14
N LYS A 57 -0.42 9.08 -17.35
CA LYS A 57 -1.15 9.45 -18.59
C LYS A 57 -2.24 8.44 -18.97
N CYS A 58 -2.29 7.27 -18.34
CA CYS A 58 -3.39 6.32 -18.45
C CYS A 58 -4.48 6.74 -17.47
N LYS A 59 -5.62 7.21 -17.99
CA LYS A 59 -6.72 7.77 -17.20
C LYS A 59 -7.60 6.65 -16.63
N THR A 60 -7.06 5.85 -15.73
CA THR A 60 -7.74 4.73 -15.04
C THR A 60 -8.75 5.23 -14.00
N VAL A 61 -9.65 6.13 -14.40
CA VAL A 61 -10.68 6.69 -13.51
C VAL A 61 -11.74 5.63 -13.24
N SER A 62 -11.95 5.31 -11.97
CA SER A 62 -13.03 4.40 -11.55
C SER A 62 -14.35 5.16 -11.47
N VAL A 63 -15.41 4.60 -12.04
CA VAL A 63 -16.76 5.19 -12.05
C VAL A 63 -17.74 4.18 -11.46
N ASP A 64 -18.43 4.58 -10.40
CA ASP A 64 -19.41 3.70 -9.75
C ASP A 64 -20.48 3.21 -10.73
N GLY A 65 -20.65 1.88 -10.79
CA GLY A 65 -21.67 1.23 -11.63
C GLY A 65 -21.33 1.13 -13.11
N SER A 66 -20.12 1.53 -13.54
CA SER A 66 -19.66 1.32 -14.92
C SER A 66 -18.20 0.91 -14.96
N PHE A 67 -17.84 0.07 -15.93
CA PHE A 67 -16.47 -0.40 -16.09
C PHE A 67 -16.07 -0.29 -17.56
N ASP A 68 -14.95 0.40 -17.82
CA ASP A 68 -14.34 0.53 -19.14
C ASP A 68 -12.87 0.11 -19.06
N ASP A 69 -12.54 -1.01 -19.71
CA ASP A 69 -11.18 -1.56 -19.74
C ASP A 69 -10.22 -0.73 -20.64
N THR A 70 -10.70 0.25 -21.40
CA THR A 70 -9.89 0.94 -22.42
C THR A 70 -8.60 1.53 -21.84
N GLU A 71 -8.67 2.29 -20.74
CA GLU A 71 -7.49 2.90 -20.12
C GLU A 71 -6.68 1.90 -19.27
N PHE A 72 -7.32 0.88 -18.69
CA PHE A 72 -6.61 -0.19 -17.99
C PHE A 72 -5.78 -1.04 -18.97
N LYS A 73 -6.31 -1.35 -20.15
CA LYS A 73 -5.60 -2.05 -21.21
C LYS A 73 -4.42 -1.26 -21.75
N LYS A 74 -4.58 0.05 -21.87
CA LYS A 74 -3.49 0.97 -22.20
C LYS A 74 -2.41 0.93 -21.11
N LEU A 75 -2.79 0.99 -19.84
CA LEU A 75 -1.85 0.86 -18.72
C LEU A 75 -1.10 -0.48 -18.76
N ARG A 76 -1.79 -1.60 -19.04
CA ARG A 76 -1.14 -2.92 -19.16
C ARG A 76 -0.06 -2.95 -20.25
N LYS A 77 -0.29 -2.28 -21.39
CA LYS A 77 0.72 -2.13 -22.46
C LYS A 77 1.88 -1.24 -22.05
N VAL A 78 1.59 -0.09 -21.43
CA VAL A 78 2.63 0.81 -20.90
C VAL A 78 3.52 0.07 -19.89
N MET A 79 2.93 -0.77 -19.03
CA MET A 79 3.70 -1.59 -18.09
C MET A 79 4.64 -2.59 -18.80
N GLU A 80 4.19 -3.21 -19.90
CA GLU A 80 5.01 -4.11 -20.72
C GLU A 80 6.24 -3.40 -21.29
N GLU A 81 6.07 -2.17 -21.75
CA GLU A 81 7.13 -1.34 -22.33
C GLU A 81 8.11 -0.80 -21.28
N LEU A 82 7.60 -0.29 -20.14
CA LEU A 82 8.44 0.34 -19.11
C LEU A 82 9.22 -0.66 -18.24
N PHE A 83 8.70 -1.89 -18.11
CA PHE A 83 9.25 -2.94 -17.25
C PHE A 83 9.41 -4.29 -17.98
N PRO A 84 10.19 -4.34 -19.07
CA PRO A 84 10.32 -5.55 -19.89
C PRO A 84 10.92 -6.73 -19.14
N LEU A 85 11.81 -6.46 -18.16
CA LEU A 85 12.44 -7.51 -17.36
C LEU A 85 11.44 -8.21 -16.42
N ILE A 86 10.45 -7.50 -15.89
CA ILE A 86 9.40 -8.14 -15.07
C ILE A 86 8.58 -9.05 -15.97
N HIS A 87 8.13 -8.56 -17.11
CA HIS A 87 7.32 -9.33 -18.06
C HIS A 87 8.04 -10.56 -18.63
N LYS A 88 9.36 -10.46 -18.82
CA LYS A 88 10.18 -11.58 -19.29
C LYS A 88 10.39 -12.65 -18.22
N ASN A 89 10.57 -12.25 -16.96
CA ASN A 89 11.03 -13.16 -15.89
C ASN A 89 9.93 -13.57 -14.91
N THR A 90 8.67 -13.19 -15.16
CA THR A 90 7.53 -13.54 -14.31
C THR A 90 6.40 -14.14 -15.14
N GLU A 91 5.57 -14.94 -14.50
CA GLU A 91 4.31 -15.41 -15.08
C GLU A 91 3.25 -14.31 -14.89
N LYS A 92 2.71 -13.78 -16.00
CA LYS A 92 1.60 -12.81 -15.98
C LYS A 92 0.28 -13.56 -15.88
N MET A 93 -0.44 -13.33 -14.79
CA MET A 93 -1.76 -13.92 -14.53
C MET A 93 -2.82 -12.81 -14.63
N ILE A 94 -3.85 -13.01 -15.43
CA ILE A 94 -4.97 -12.07 -15.59
C ILE A 94 -6.20 -12.70 -14.93
N PHE A 95 -6.79 -12.01 -13.96
CA PHE A 95 -7.95 -12.48 -13.20
C PHE A 95 -9.24 -11.76 -13.62
N SER A 96 -9.14 -10.49 -13.96
CA SER A 96 -10.19 -9.67 -14.56
C SER A 96 -9.55 -8.61 -15.45
N ASP A 97 -10.37 -7.79 -16.09
CA ASP A 97 -9.92 -6.70 -16.94
C ASP A 97 -9.03 -5.70 -16.16
N ASP A 98 -9.36 -5.39 -14.90
CA ASP A 98 -8.60 -4.49 -14.02
C ASP A 98 -7.63 -5.19 -13.06
N CYS A 99 -7.63 -6.52 -12.98
CA CYS A 99 -6.80 -7.28 -12.05
C CYS A 99 -5.84 -8.22 -12.76
N TRP A 100 -4.54 -7.93 -12.63
CA TRP A 100 -3.47 -8.81 -13.07
C TRP A 100 -2.35 -8.88 -12.04
N VAL A 101 -1.62 -9.99 -12.05
CA VAL A 101 -0.53 -10.28 -11.10
C VAL A 101 0.69 -10.78 -11.87
N TYR A 102 1.87 -10.38 -11.42
CA TYR A 102 3.15 -10.97 -11.85
C TYR A 102 3.65 -11.93 -10.79
N LYS A 103 3.79 -13.21 -11.14
CA LYS A 103 4.35 -14.22 -10.25
C LYS A 103 5.83 -14.44 -10.58
N LEU A 104 6.69 -14.00 -9.67
CA LEU A 104 8.12 -14.30 -9.69
C LEU A 104 8.38 -15.58 -8.89
N LYS A 105 8.97 -16.59 -9.52
CA LYS A 105 9.34 -17.85 -8.85
C LYS A 105 10.48 -17.60 -7.87
N GLY A 106 10.23 -17.84 -6.59
CA GLY A 106 11.24 -17.77 -5.53
C GLY A 106 12.18 -18.99 -5.52
N LYS A 107 13.29 -18.88 -4.79
CA LYS A 107 14.18 -20.04 -4.54
C LYS A 107 13.53 -21.10 -3.65
N ASP A 108 12.64 -20.68 -2.76
CA ASP A 108 11.85 -21.52 -1.85
C ASP A 108 10.38 -21.25 -2.11
N GLU A 109 9.67 -22.23 -2.67
CA GLU A 109 8.25 -22.12 -3.03
C GLU A 109 7.30 -22.44 -1.87
N SER A 110 7.82 -22.83 -0.70
CA SER A 110 6.99 -23.08 0.50
C SER A 110 6.55 -21.78 1.20
N ARG A 111 7.20 -20.65 0.89
CA ARG A 111 6.93 -19.35 1.49
C ARG A 111 6.54 -18.34 0.42
N ASN A 112 5.32 -17.82 0.52
CA ASN A 112 4.75 -16.90 -0.46
C ASN A 112 4.58 -15.50 0.14
N ILE A 113 4.89 -14.46 -0.65
CA ILE A 113 4.63 -13.06 -0.32
C ILE A 113 3.84 -12.46 -1.49
N MET A 114 2.75 -11.78 -1.18
CA MET A 114 1.97 -11.01 -2.14
C MET A 114 2.03 -9.54 -1.77
N ILE A 115 2.35 -8.70 -2.76
CA ILE A 115 2.31 -7.25 -2.64
C ILE A 115 1.23 -6.79 -3.61
N MET A 116 0.21 -6.13 -3.08
CA MET A 116 -0.92 -5.63 -3.86
C MET A 116 -0.93 -4.10 -3.78
N SER A 117 -1.33 -3.49 -4.89
CA SER A 117 -1.69 -2.09 -4.99
C SER A 117 -2.90 -1.99 -5.90
N HIS A 118 -3.54 -0.85 -5.91
CA HIS A 118 -4.52 -0.49 -6.92
C HIS A 118 -3.90 0.53 -7.89
N HIS A 119 -4.45 0.58 -9.10
CA HIS A 119 -4.01 1.47 -10.19
C HIS A 119 -5.13 2.39 -10.69
N ASP A 120 -6.34 2.20 -10.19
CA ASP A 120 -7.45 3.09 -10.43
C ASP A 120 -7.32 4.37 -9.60
N VAL A 121 -7.90 5.44 -10.12
CA VAL A 121 -7.92 6.75 -9.49
C VAL A 121 -9.33 7.31 -9.47
N VAL A 122 -9.55 8.30 -8.62
CA VAL A 122 -10.76 9.13 -8.65
C VAL A 122 -10.63 10.22 -9.70
N GLU A 123 -11.77 10.73 -10.17
CA GLU A 123 -11.80 11.86 -11.09
C GLU A 123 -11.16 13.11 -10.43
N ALA A 124 -10.37 13.85 -11.20
CA ALA A 124 -9.81 15.14 -10.80
C ALA A 124 -10.27 16.21 -11.80
N THR A 125 -11.13 17.11 -11.34
CA THR A 125 -11.52 18.32 -12.08
C THR A 125 -10.48 19.40 -11.80
N GLY A 126 -9.54 19.57 -12.73
CA GLY A 126 -8.53 20.64 -12.67
C GLY A 126 -9.11 22.03 -12.94
#